data_AF-A0A955YWQ0-F1
#
_entry.id   AF-A0A955YWQ0-F1
#
_cell.length_a   1.000
_cell.length_b   1.000
_cell.length_c   1.000
_cell.angle_alpha   90.00
_cell.angle_beta   90.00
_cell.angle_gamma   90.00
#
_symmetry.space_group_name_H-M   'P 1'
#
loop_
_entity.id
_entity.type
_entity.pdbx_description
1 polymer ?
#
loop_
_entity_poly.entity_id
_entity_poly.type
_entity_poly.pdbx_seq_one_letter_code
_entity_poly.pdbx_strand_id
1 'polypeptide(L)'
;MSHARSAFAIAFIAAQVALVVTAGRRPDGAFGFRMFNESSTIQVSLTREVIAPGGPAGLTRVPVTAGEWHAHDVHGVAHTIAWRDRVRRPELSVFDVEISAAYGANAQVARWTAALDDVASHLDHDAETRRLVLDITVRRNGGEPETITVVRDVRGPTAPAGGS
;
A
#
# COMPACT_ATOMS: atom_id res chain seq x y z
N MET A 1 -28.39 -37.98 20.61
CA MET A 1 -27.03 -37.44 20.85
C MET A 1 -26.01 -37.75 19.75
N SER A 2 -26.02 -38.90 19.07
CA SER A 2 -25.01 -39.21 18.03
C SER A 2 -25.15 -38.33 16.77
N HIS A 3 -26.37 -38.06 16.30
CA HIS A 3 -26.61 -37.33 15.06
C HIS A 3 -26.18 -35.86 15.14
N ALA A 4 -26.40 -35.21 16.29
CA ALA A 4 -25.94 -33.84 16.54
C ALA A 4 -24.41 -33.74 16.55
N ARG A 5 -23.72 -34.75 17.12
CA ARG A 5 -22.25 -34.83 17.12
C ARG A 5 -21.71 -35.06 15.70
N SER A 6 -22.35 -35.94 14.93
CA SER A 6 -21.99 -36.20 13.52
C SER A 6 -22.20 -34.97 12.64
N ALA A 7 -23.33 -34.27 12.79
CA ALA A 7 -23.61 -33.04 12.05
C ALA A 7 -22.59 -31.94 12.37
N PHE A 8 -22.24 -31.77 13.65
CA PHE A 8 -21.19 -30.84 14.06
C PHE A 8 -19.83 -31.22 13.47
N ALA A 9 -19.44 -32.49 13.52
CA ALA A 9 -18.17 -32.97 12.98
C ALA A 9 -18.07 -32.71 11.46
N ILE A 10 -19.14 -32.99 10.70
CA ILE A 10 -19.19 -32.73 9.26
C ILE A 10 -19.07 -31.23 8.99
N ALA A 11 -19.83 -30.40 9.70
CA ALA A 11 -19.78 -28.94 9.54
C ALA A 11 -18.38 -28.38 9.86
N PHE A 12 -17.75 -28.88 10.92
CA PHE A 12 -16.40 -28.50 11.30
C PHE A 12 -15.37 -28.88 10.24
N ILE A 13 -15.40 -30.12 9.72
CA ILE A 13 -14.50 -30.56 8.66
C ILE A 13 -14.73 -29.75 7.38
N ALA A 14 -15.98 -29.52 6.98
CA ALA A 14 -16.31 -28.70 5.82
C ALA A 14 -15.78 -27.26 5.96
N ALA A 15 -15.89 -26.67 7.16
CA ALA A 15 -15.30 -25.36 7.44
C ALA A 15 -13.77 -25.37 7.34
N GLN A 16 -13.09 -26.40 7.88
CA GLN A 16 -11.63 -26.54 7.76
C GLN A 16 -11.19 -26.70 6.29
N VAL A 17 -11.88 -27.54 5.52
CA VAL A 17 -11.61 -27.72 4.08
C VAL A 17 -11.80 -26.40 3.33
N ALA A 18 -12.86 -25.65 3.62
CA ALA A 18 -13.09 -24.34 3.00
C ALA A 18 -11.95 -23.35 3.32
N LEU A 19 -11.43 -23.34 4.55
CA LEU A 19 -10.29 -22.51 4.93
C LEU A 19 -9.02 -22.88 4.15
N VAL A 20 -8.72 -24.17 4.01
CA VAL A 20 -7.54 -24.65 3.26
C VAL A 20 -7.66 -24.37 1.77
N VAL A 21 -8.81 -24.66 1.15
CA VAL A 21 -9.04 -24.43 -0.29
C VAL A 21 -8.97 -22.94 -0.63
N THR A 22 -9.42 -22.07 0.27
CA THR A 22 -9.37 -20.62 0.05
C THR A 22 -8.04 -19.98 0.42
N ALA A 23 -7.10 -20.72 1.04
CA ALA A 23 -5.82 -20.20 1.50
C ALA A 23 -5.00 -19.55 0.38
N GLY A 24 -4.95 -20.17 -0.81
CA GLY A 24 -4.19 -19.65 -1.95
C GLY A 24 -4.70 -18.33 -2.52
N ARG A 25 -5.96 -17.96 -2.23
CA ARG A 25 -6.55 -16.67 -2.64
C ARG A 25 -6.28 -15.55 -1.63
N ARG A 26 -5.82 -15.89 -0.41
CA ARG A 26 -5.53 -14.89 0.61
C ARG A 26 -4.10 -14.37 0.42
N PRO A 27 -3.86 -13.05 0.55
CA PRO A 27 -2.54 -12.46 0.35
C PRO A 27 -1.47 -13.05 1.26
N ASP A 28 -1.85 -13.47 2.47
CA ASP A 28 -1.00 -14.04 3.52
C ASP A 28 -0.86 -15.57 3.42
N GLY A 29 -1.60 -16.24 2.52
CA GLY A 29 -1.56 -17.70 2.39
C GLY A 29 -2.03 -18.45 3.65
N ALA A 30 -2.76 -17.79 4.56
CA ALA A 30 -3.17 -18.38 5.83
C ALA A 30 -3.92 -19.71 5.61
N PHE A 31 -3.60 -20.72 6.42
CA PHE A 31 -4.10 -22.11 6.34
C PHE A 31 -3.59 -22.94 5.14
N GLY A 32 -2.67 -22.41 4.33
CA GLY A 32 -1.93 -23.18 3.33
C GLY A 32 -0.64 -23.76 3.92
N PHE A 33 -0.39 -25.05 3.72
CA PHE A 33 0.94 -25.61 3.96
C PHE A 33 1.90 -25.12 2.86
N ARG A 34 2.93 -24.36 3.23
CA ARG A 34 4.11 -24.12 2.38
C ARG A 34 5.33 -24.68 3.06
N MET A 35 5.96 -25.67 2.42
CA MET A 35 7.12 -26.39 2.96
C MET A 35 8.36 -25.50 3.11
N PHE A 36 8.40 -24.36 2.40
CA PHE A 36 9.41 -23.31 2.59
C PHE A 36 8.74 -21.96 2.39
N ASN A 37 8.92 -21.03 3.35
CA ASN A 37 8.64 -19.64 3.06
C ASN A 37 9.65 -19.20 2.01
N GLU A 38 9.16 -18.80 0.85
CA GLU A 38 9.96 -18.15 -0.17
C GLU A 38 10.69 -16.97 0.48
N SER A 39 12.02 -16.99 0.47
CA SER A 39 12.79 -15.84 0.95
C SER A 39 12.59 -14.72 -0.07
N SER A 40 11.79 -13.73 0.29
CA SER A 40 11.56 -12.54 -0.52
C SER A 40 11.94 -11.31 0.27
N THR A 41 12.40 -10.30 -0.46
CA THR A 41 12.67 -8.95 0.07
C THR A 41 11.79 -7.95 -0.65
N ILE A 42 11.51 -6.84 0.00
CA ILE A 42 10.81 -5.71 -0.59
C ILE A 42 11.57 -4.42 -0.31
N GLN A 43 11.52 -3.50 -1.25
CA GLN A 43 11.93 -2.11 -1.09
C GLN A 43 10.76 -1.23 -1.56
N VAL A 44 10.47 -0.17 -0.82
CA VAL A 44 9.32 0.70 -1.10
C VAL A 44 9.78 2.14 -1.22
N SER A 45 9.43 2.78 -2.33
CA SER A 45 9.72 4.20 -2.58
C SER A 45 8.41 4.96 -2.76
N LEU A 46 8.32 6.14 -2.14
CA LEU A 46 7.14 7.00 -2.20
C LEU A 46 7.45 8.28 -2.96
N THR A 47 6.56 8.64 -3.88
CA THR A 47 6.64 9.86 -4.68
C THR A 47 5.28 10.54 -4.68
N ARG A 48 5.27 11.88 -4.68
CA ARG A 48 4.07 12.68 -4.93
C ARG A 48 4.13 13.30 -6.31
N GLU A 49 2.99 13.36 -7.00
CA GLU A 49 2.81 14.12 -8.23
C GLU A 49 2.10 15.43 -7.90
N VAL A 50 2.76 16.56 -8.16
CA VAL A 50 2.29 17.94 -7.92
C VAL A 50 2.22 18.72 -9.24
N ILE A 51 1.48 19.83 -9.28
CA ILE A 51 1.44 20.68 -10.49
C ILE A 51 2.79 21.37 -10.67
N ALA A 52 3.35 21.32 -11.88
CA ALA A 52 4.61 21.98 -12.20
C ALA A 52 4.51 23.51 -12.10
N PRO A 53 5.49 24.21 -11.49
CA PRO A 53 5.54 25.66 -11.52
C PRO A 53 5.85 26.15 -12.95
N GLY A 54 4.89 26.83 -13.59
CA GLY A 54 5.14 27.60 -14.82
C GLY A 54 4.81 26.96 -16.18
N GLY A 55 3.95 25.93 -16.28
CA GLY A 55 3.61 25.33 -17.58
C GLY A 55 2.31 24.52 -17.63
N PRO A 56 1.79 24.24 -18.85
CA PRO A 56 0.40 23.82 -19.07
C PRO A 56 0.15 22.40 -18.54
N ALA A 57 -0.59 22.32 -17.42
CA ALA A 57 -1.18 21.10 -16.86
C ALA A 57 -0.24 19.86 -16.73
N GLY A 58 1.06 20.08 -16.53
CA GLY A 58 2.03 19.00 -16.30
C GLY A 58 2.11 18.64 -14.81
N LEU A 59 2.16 17.34 -14.50
CA LEU A 59 2.49 16.84 -13.17
C LEU A 59 4.01 16.63 -13.05
N THR A 60 4.61 17.12 -11.97
CA THR A 60 6.00 16.87 -11.58
C THR A 60 6.04 15.85 -10.45
N ARG A 61 6.87 14.82 -10.60
CA ARG A 61 7.18 13.86 -9.54
C ARG A 61 8.18 14.45 -8.56
N VAL A 62 7.83 14.44 -7.28
CA VAL A 62 8.67 14.87 -6.17
C VAL A 62 8.84 13.68 -5.21
N PRO A 63 10.06 13.19 -4.98
CA PRO A 63 10.27 12.07 -4.07
C PRO A 63 9.92 12.46 -2.62
N VAL A 64 9.35 11.52 -1.88
CA VAL A 64 9.04 11.67 -0.45
C VAL A 64 10.07 10.86 0.33
N THR A 65 11.03 11.54 0.94
CA THR A 65 12.10 10.89 1.71
C THR A 65 11.62 10.56 3.12
N ALA A 66 11.89 9.35 3.60
CA ALA A 66 11.51 8.89 4.94
C ALA A 66 10.01 8.97 5.27
N GLY A 67 9.14 9.12 4.26
CA GLY A 67 7.70 9.27 4.45
C GLY A 67 7.27 10.65 4.94
N GLU A 68 8.11 11.67 4.83
CA GLU A 68 7.80 13.03 5.27
C GLU A 68 7.90 14.02 4.12
N TRP A 69 6.95 14.97 4.04
CA TRP A 69 6.97 16.03 3.05
C TRP A 69 6.32 17.31 3.56
N HIS A 70 6.59 18.40 2.84
CA HIS A 70 6.01 19.71 3.10
C HIS A 70 5.03 20.07 1.98
N ALA A 71 3.84 20.51 2.37
CA ALA A 71 2.83 20.99 1.44
C ALA A 71 2.05 22.15 2.06
N HIS A 72 1.50 23.02 1.24
CA HIS A 72 0.57 24.05 1.69
C HIS A 72 -0.86 23.54 1.65
N ASP A 73 -1.68 23.99 2.60
CA ASP A 73 -3.12 23.79 2.56
C ASP A 73 -3.82 24.76 1.60
N VAL A 74 -5.15 24.71 1.56
CA VAL A 74 -5.97 25.58 0.69
C VAL A 74 -5.88 27.08 1.05
N HIS A 75 -5.36 27.42 2.23
CA HIS A 75 -5.14 28.78 2.70
C HIS A 75 -3.70 29.24 2.51
N GLY A 76 -2.84 28.38 1.94
CA GLY A 76 -1.41 28.67 1.75
C GLY A 76 -0.59 28.52 3.03
N VAL A 77 -1.11 27.87 4.08
CA VAL A 77 -0.33 27.58 5.30
C VAL A 77 0.50 26.33 5.06
N ALA A 78 1.80 26.41 5.33
CA ALA A 78 2.71 25.26 5.19
C ALA A 78 2.51 24.26 6.34
N HIS A 79 2.36 22.99 5.98
CA HIS A 79 2.27 21.86 6.91
C HIS A 79 3.37 20.84 6.62
N THR A 80 3.92 20.25 7.68
CA THR A 80 4.72 19.03 7.59
C THR A 80 3.76 17.86 7.71
N ILE A 81 3.76 16.98 6.72
CA ILE A 81 2.92 15.79 6.69
C ILE A 81 3.83 14.58 6.83
N ALA A 82 3.55 13.74 7.82
CA ALA A 82 4.26 12.50 8.02
C ALA A 82 3.33 11.31 7.73
N TRP A 83 3.79 10.38 6.89
CA TRP A 83 3.14 9.10 6.65
C TRP A 83 2.76 8.37 7.95
N ARG A 84 3.62 8.50 8.97
CA ARG A 84 3.46 7.89 10.30
C ARG A 84 2.30 8.47 11.12
N ASP A 85 1.77 9.64 10.77
CA ASP A 85 0.59 10.19 11.42
C ASP A 85 -0.63 9.28 11.24
N ARG A 86 -0.68 8.57 10.10
CA ARG A 86 -1.72 7.60 9.73
C ARG A 86 -1.26 6.17 9.91
N VAL A 87 -0.07 5.84 9.40
CA VAL A 87 0.43 4.47 9.36
C VAL A 87 1.42 4.26 10.50
N ARG A 88 0.90 3.86 11.67
CA ARG A 88 1.71 3.69 12.89
C ARG A 88 2.54 2.40 12.94
N ARG A 89 2.38 1.51 11.95
CA ARG A 89 3.10 0.24 11.87
C ARG A 89 4.53 0.48 11.38
N PRO A 90 5.56 0.18 12.18
CA PRO A 90 6.95 0.43 11.80
C PRO A 90 7.34 -0.26 10.49
N GLU A 91 6.84 -1.48 10.27
CA GLU A 91 7.12 -2.27 9.05
C GLU A 91 6.52 -1.67 7.77
N LEU A 92 5.56 -0.74 7.90
CA LEU A 92 4.94 0.00 6.80
C LEU A 92 5.39 1.47 6.80
N SER A 93 6.53 1.80 7.41
CA SER A 93 7.03 3.18 7.53
C SER A 93 8.54 3.28 7.31
N VAL A 94 9.09 2.30 6.59
CA VAL A 94 10.48 2.26 6.15
C VAL A 94 10.48 2.37 4.64
N PHE A 95 11.05 3.45 4.14
CA PHE A 95 11.17 3.76 2.72
C PHE A 95 12.62 3.62 2.27
N ASP A 96 12.81 3.28 0.99
CA ASP A 96 14.09 3.24 0.30
C ASP A 96 15.14 2.29 0.90
N VAL A 97 14.69 1.36 1.75
CA VAL A 97 15.51 0.31 2.36
C VAL A 97 14.91 -1.05 2.01
N GLU A 98 15.77 -1.98 1.65
CA GLU A 98 15.37 -3.36 1.42
C GLU A 98 15.13 -4.09 2.75
N ILE A 99 13.94 -4.67 2.92
CA ILE A 99 13.52 -5.41 4.11
C ILE A 99 13.01 -6.81 3.76
N SER A 100 13.07 -7.74 4.71
CA SER A 100 12.52 -9.08 4.53
C SER A 100 10.99 -9.06 4.45
N ALA A 101 10.43 -9.76 3.47
CA ALA A 101 9.00 -9.98 3.34
C ALA A 101 8.55 -11.17 4.20
N ALA A 102 8.64 -11.03 5.52
CA ALA A 102 8.40 -12.13 6.48
C ALA A 102 7.02 -12.80 6.36
N TYR A 103 6.02 -12.09 5.84
CA TYR A 103 4.65 -12.58 5.62
C TYR A 103 4.36 -12.95 4.15
N GLY A 104 5.40 -13.03 3.33
CA GLY A 104 5.32 -13.18 1.88
C GLY A 104 5.17 -11.86 1.14
N ALA A 105 5.70 -11.81 -0.08
CA ALA A 105 5.68 -10.61 -0.93
C ALA A 105 4.26 -10.10 -1.18
N ASN A 106 3.31 -10.99 -1.51
CA ASN A 106 1.94 -10.61 -1.84
C ASN A 106 1.21 -9.96 -0.65
N ALA A 107 1.41 -10.49 0.57
CA ALA A 107 0.84 -9.91 1.77
C ALA A 107 1.40 -8.51 2.03
N GLN A 108 2.71 -8.32 1.84
CA GLN A 108 3.32 -7.02 2.02
C GLN A 108 2.84 -6.01 0.98
N VAL A 109 2.76 -6.39 -0.30
CA VAL A 109 2.20 -5.53 -1.37
C VAL A 109 0.77 -5.10 -1.03
N ALA A 110 -0.08 -6.04 -0.58
CA ALA A 110 -1.45 -5.73 -0.19
C ALA A 110 -1.52 -4.75 1.00
N ARG A 111 -0.68 -4.93 2.02
CA ARG A 111 -0.62 -4.04 3.19
C ARG A 111 -0.15 -2.64 2.83
N TRP A 112 0.89 -2.54 2.00
CA TRP A 112 1.39 -1.26 1.50
C TRP A 112 0.38 -0.54 0.61
N THR A 113 -0.35 -1.29 -0.21
CA THR A 113 -1.46 -0.75 -1.02
C THR A 113 -2.56 -0.19 -0.13
N ALA A 114 -3.01 -0.94 0.89
CA ALA A 114 -4.03 -0.46 1.83
C ALA A 114 -3.56 0.75 2.65
N ALA A 115 -2.27 0.81 3.01
CA ALA A 115 -1.68 1.95 3.68
C ALA A 115 -1.68 3.21 2.79
N LEU A 116 -1.35 3.05 1.51
CA LEU A 116 -1.45 4.13 0.52
C LEU A 116 -2.90 4.63 0.36
N ASP A 117 -3.86 3.71 0.34
CA ASP A 117 -5.30 4.04 0.28
C ASP A 117 -5.74 4.87 1.48
N ASP A 118 -5.32 4.48 2.70
CA ASP A 118 -5.64 5.24 3.92
C ASP A 118 -4.99 6.63 3.91
N VAL A 119 -3.71 6.72 3.54
CA VAL A 119 -3.03 8.03 3.49
C VAL A 119 -3.69 8.93 2.44
N ALA A 120 -3.89 8.44 1.21
CA ALA A 120 -4.48 9.22 0.12
C ALA A 120 -5.89 9.75 0.45
N SER A 121 -6.67 9.01 1.24
CA SER A 121 -8.02 9.41 1.66
C SER A 121 -8.06 10.41 2.83
N HIS A 122 -6.92 10.71 3.47
CA HIS A 122 -6.85 11.55 4.68
C HIS A 122 -5.80 12.68 4.59
N LEU A 123 -5.51 13.18 3.38
CA LEU A 123 -4.61 14.33 3.15
C LEU A 123 -5.35 15.68 3.18
N ASP A 124 -5.94 16.00 4.33
CA ASP A 124 -6.74 17.22 4.51
C ASP A 124 -5.88 18.50 4.41
N HIS A 125 -4.64 18.44 4.88
CA HIS A 125 -3.71 19.58 4.95
C HIS A 125 -2.75 19.69 3.76
N ASP A 126 -2.93 18.89 2.70
CA ASP A 126 -2.11 18.92 1.48
C ASP A 126 -2.92 19.36 0.28
N ALA A 127 -2.80 20.63 -0.13
CA ALA A 127 -3.48 21.14 -1.32
C ALA A 127 -2.69 21.01 -2.63
N GLU A 128 -1.45 20.53 -2.57
CA GLU A 128 -0.55 20.47 -3.71
C GLU A 128 -0.57 19.11 -4.39
N THR A 129 -0.61 18.04 -3.60
CA THR A 129 -0.49 16.67 -4.07
C THR A 129 -1.73 16.26 -4.87
N ARG A 130 -1.50 15.78 -6.09
CA ARG A 130 -2.53 15.24 -6.99
C ARG A 130 -2.58 13.74 -6.95
N ARG A 131 -1.41 13.11 -6.94
CA ARG A 131 -1.28 11.66 -6.80
C ARG A 131 -0.18 11.29 -5.85
N LEU A 132 -0.41 10.23 -5.10
CA LEU A 132 0.66 9.48 -4.45
C LEU A 132 1.00 8.27 -5.31
N VAL A 133 2.29 8.04 -5.49
CA VAL A 133 2.84 6.92 -6.25
C VAL A 133 3.75 6.13 -5.32
N LEU A 134 3.44 4.85 -5.16
CA LEU A 134 4.19 3.92 -4.35
C LEU A 134 4.80 2.86 -5.26
N ASP A 135 6.12 2.85 -5.38
CA ASP A 135 6.85 1.83 -6.12
C ASP A 135 7.34 0.76 -5.13
N ILE A 136 6.82 -0.45 -5.28
CA ILE A 136 7.13 -1.60 -4.43
C ILE A 136 7.97 -2.57 -5.25
N THR A 137 9.28 -2.56 -5.04
CA THR A 137 10.20 -3.52 -5.67
C THR A 137 10.24 -4.79 -4.84
N VAL A 138 9.79 -5.89 -5.42
CA VAL A 138 9.81 -7.23 -4.83
C VAL A 138 10.96 -8.01 -5.44
N ARG A 139 11.81 -8.60 -4.60
CA ARG A 139 12.87 -9.51 -5.05
C ARG A 139 12.68 -10.88 -4.41
N ARG A 140 12.38 -11.87 -5.26
CA ARG A 140 12.21 -13.29 -4.90
C ARG A 140 13.56 -13.99 -5.03
N ASN A 141 13.85 -14.97 -4.18
CA ASN A 141 15.13 -15.67 -4.22
C ASN A 141 15.38 -16.31 -5.61
N GLY A 142 16.51 -15.97 -6.24
CA GLY A 142 16.87 -16.45 -7.57
C GLY A 142 16.08 -15.85 -8.74
N GLY A 143 15.21 -14.86 -8.49
CA GLY A 143 14.45 -14.14 -9.52
C GLY A 143 14.95 -12.71 -9.72
N GLU A 144 14.64 -12.13 -10.88
CA GLU A 144 14.84 -10.71 -11.14
C GLU A 144 13.90 -9.86 -10.26
N PRO A 145 14.31 -8.66 -9.84
CA PRO A 145 13.43 -7.73 -9.14
C PRO A 145 12.21 -7.34 -10.00
N GLU A 146 11.04 -7.37 -9.40
CA GLU A 146 9.77 -6.95 -10.00
C GLU A 146 9.28 -5.67 -9.29
N THR A 147 9.10 -4.57 -10.02
CA THR A 147 8.53 -3.34 -9.47
C THR A 147 7.03 -3.28 -9.72
N ILE A 148 6.27 -3.18 -8.64
CA ILE A 148 4.83 -2.98 -8.65
C ILE A 148 4.55 -1.52 -8.31
N THR A 149 4.06 -0.76 -9.29
CA THR A 149 3.68 0.64 -9.10
C THR A 149 2.20 0.74 -8.71
N VAL A 150 1.93 1.34 -7.55
CA VAL A 150 0.59 1.62 -7.05
C VAL A 150 0.37 3.14 -7.06
N VAL A 151 -0.62 3.60 -7.81
CA VAL A 151 -0.96 5.03 -7.91
C VAL A 151 -2.30 5.29 -7.25
N ARG A 152 -2.40 6.36 -6.47
CA ARG A 152 -3.65 6.87 -5.92
C ARG A 152 -3.83 8.34 -6.19
N ASP A 153 -4.96 8.67 -6.81
CA ASP A 153 -5.43 10.04 -6.92
C ASP A 153 -5.86 10.53 -5.53
N VAL A 154 -5.27 11.65 -5.11
CA VAL A 154 -5.64 12.36 -3.88
C VAL A 154 -6.70 13.41 -4.22
N ARG A 155 -6.53 14.08 -5.37
CA ARG A 155 -7.45 15.11 -5.86
C ARG A 155 -7.55 15.01 -7.38
N GLY A 156 -8.77 15.19 -7.90
CA GLY A 156 -9.00 15.25 -9.34
C GLY A 156 -8.24 16.40 -10.02
N PRO A 157 -8.11 16.38 -11.36
CA PRO A 157 -7.53 17.50 -12.08
C PRO A 157 -8.29 18.79 -11.73
N THR A 158 -7.59 19.81 -11.24
CA THR A 158 -8.19 21.15 -11.10
C THR A 158 -8.63 21.60 -12.48
N ALA A 159 -9.92 21.86 -12.67
CA ALA A 159 -10.38 22.58 -13.85
C ALA A 159 -9.59 23.90 -13.95
N PRO A 160 -9.17 24.32 -15.16
CA PRO A 160 -8.49 25.60 -15.31
C PRO A 160 -9.41 26.71 -14.78
N ALA A 161 -8.86 27.59 -13.93
CA ALA A 161 -9.56 28.75 -13.42
C ALA A 161 -10.17 29.51 -14.60
N GLY A 162 -11.49 29.55 -14.67
CA GLY A 162 -12.22 30.29 -15.69
C GLY A 162 -11.82 31.75 -15.61
N GLY A 163 -11.30 32.26 -16.72
CA GLY A 163 -11.05 33.68 -16.90
C GLY A 163 -12.37 34.45 -16.84
N SER A 164 -12.34 35.58 -16.16
CA SER A 164 -13.29 36.68 -16.27
C SER A 164 -12.53 37.94 -16.66
#